data_AF-A0A7W6BFX7-F1
#
_entry.id   AF-A0A7W6BFX7-F1
#
_cell.length_a   1.000
_cell.length_b   1.000
_cell.length_c   1.000
_cell.angle_alpha   90.00
_cell.angle_beta   90.00
_cell.angle_gamma   90.00
#
_symmetry.space_group_name_H-M   'P 1'
#
loop_
_entity.id
_entity.type
_entity.pdbx_description
1 polymer ?
#
loop_
_entity_poly.entity_id
_entity_poly.type
_entity_poly.pdbx_seq_one_letter_code
_entity_poly.pdbx_strand_id
1 'polypeptide(L)'
;MDYTAEMPQSAALPSRYFWRRFAALVVDIVIFQAAILIVVYSFTTTPPLDLLVHGWTSVQCTAAIPDQLAKRIDAGWPLKTGEIRGADICETTHFGLGKQRYLRTRVAGDTDGLLWSPELTIPLDADNNPVTKTLPAYRSLLSGIANTALMALAFAGFSANGRRTFGKAVFFLRVQSIDGEGPDLGTAFKREILKFSPNLLFSTLAFAISLFPIYPTADFDALLGMFRDGYIPSNDGTIGFYVVWTVAALAWWLAPIIAWQGQTYYDRICGCEVVSA
;
A
#
# COMPACT_ATOMS: atom_id res chain seq x y z
N MET A 1 -20.67 12.13 -65.75
CA MET A 1 -20.79 12.49 -64.32
C MET A 1 -20.30 11.29 -63.55
N ASP A 2 -19.01 11.28 -63.20
CA ASP A 2 -18.41 10.23 -62.39
C ASP A 2 -18.73 10.50 -60.92
N TYR A 3 -19.60 9.67 -60.35
CA TYR A 3 -19.80 9.59 -58.91
C TYR A 3 -18.67 8.74 -58.32
N THR A 4 -17.61 9.38 -57.83
CA THR A 4 -16.67 8.73 -56.93
C THR A 4 -17.32 8.69 -55.55
N ALA A 5 -17.77 7.50 -55.14
CA ALA A 5 -18.20 7.25 -53.78
C ALA A 5 -17.00 7.49 -52.86
N GLU A 6 -17.11 8.49 -51.97
CA GLU A 6 -16.16 8.69 -50.89
C GLU A 6 -16.13 7.41 -50.05
N MET A 7 -15.02 6.68 -50.12
CA MET A 7 -14.78 5.58 -49.18
C MET A 7 -14.82 6.17 -47.76
N PRO A 8 -15.56 5.57 -46.82
CA PRO A 8 -15.54 6.01 -45.43
C PRO A 8 -14.08 6.04 -44.98
N GLN A 9 -13.58 7.23 -44.60
CA GLN A 9 -12.29 7.34 -43.93
C GLN A 9 -12.30 6.33 -42.80
N SER A 10 -11.42 5.34 -42.87
CA SER A 10 -11.19 4.48 -41.72
C SER A 10 -10.78 5.40 -40.59
N ALA A 11 -11.59 5.47 -39.53
CA ALA A 11 -11.25 6.25 -38.36
C ALA A 11 -9.91 5.71 -37.86
N ALA A 12 -8.83 6.44 -38.14
CA ALA A 12 -7.48 6.01 -37.81
C ALA A 12 -7.44 5.85 -36.29
N LEU A 13 -7.25 4.61 -35.82
CA LEU A 13 -7.14 4.33 -34.40
C LEU A 13 -6.05 5.23 -33.81
N PRO A 14 -6.37 6.05 -32.79
CA PRO A 14 -5.43 7.02 -32.26
C PRO A 14 -4.14 6.31 -31.79
N SER A 15 -3.02 6.99 -32.05
CA SER A 15 -1.69 6.43 -31.81
C SER A 15 -1.52 5.94 -30.38
N ARG A 16 -0.85 4.80 -30.23
CA ARG A 16 -0.72 4.06 -28.98
C ARG A 16 0.08 4.82 -27.90
N TYR A 17 0.94 5.78 -28.29
CA TYR A 17 1.78 6.64 -27.42
C TYR A 17 2.29 5.96 -26.13
N PHE A 18 2.65 4.68 -26.19
CA PHE A 18 2.85 3.82 -25.01
C PHE A 18 3.84 4.43 -24.02
N TRP A 19 5.06 4.70 -24.48
CA TRP A 19 6.13 5.24 -23.66
C TRP A 19 5.85 6.67 -23.18
N ARG A 20 5.20 7.50 -24.01
CA ARG A 20 4.83 8.87 -23.62
C ARG A 20 3.79 8.89 -22.51
N ARG A 21 2.79 8.01 -22.58
CA ARG A 21 1.73 7.89 -21.57
C ARG A 21 2.24 7.28 -20.27
N PHE A 22 3.08 6.26 -20.37
CA PHE A 22 3.73 5.66 -19.21
C PHE A 22 4.65 6.68 -18.50
N ALA A 23 5.51 7.36 -19.26
CA ALA A 23 6.40 8.37 -18.69
C ALA A 23 5.63 9.56 -18.09
N ALA A 24 4.56 10.03 -18.77
CA ALA A 24 3.67 11.05 -18.22
C ALA A 24 3.04 10.61 -16.89
N LEU A 25 2.57 9.37 -16.82
CA LEU A 25 2.00 8.80 -15.60
C LEU A 25 3.01 8.74 -14.46
N VAL A 26 4.24 8.27 -14.73
CA VAL A 26 5.30 8.20 -13.73
C VAL A 26 5.65 9.59 -13.19
N VAL A 27 5.83 10.57 -14.08
CA VAL A 27 6.12 11.96 -13.69
C VAL A 27 4.99 12.54 -12.84
N ASP A 28 3.73 12.35 -13.26
CA ASP A 28 2.58 12.83 -12.51
C ASP A 28 2.49 12.18 -11.11
N ILE A 29 2.72 10.87 -11.02
CA ILE A 29 2.72 10.16 -9.73
C ILE A 29 3.77 10.74 -8.80
N VAL A 30 5.01 10.92 -9.28
CA VAL A 30 6.09 11.48 -8.45
C VAL A 30 5.76 12.90 -7.99
N ILE A 31 5.29 13.77 -8.89
CA ILE A 31 4.98 15.17 -8.55
C ILE A 31 3.81 15.26 -7.57
N PHE A 32 2.70 14.57 -7.84
CA PHE A 32 1.54 14.63 -6.95
C PHE A 32 1.81 13.96 -5.61
N GLN A 33 2.55 12.84 -5.59
CA GLN A 33 2.95 12.20 -4.33
C GLN A 33 3.83 13.14 -3.49
N ALA A 34 4.82 13.81 -4.10
CA ALA A 34 5.65 14.79 -3.42
C ALA A 34 4.84 15.99 -2.90
N ALA A 35 3.89 16.50 -3.69
CA ALA A 35 3.02 17.59 -3.28
C ALA A 35 2.12 17.19 -2.09
N ILE A 36 1.50 16.00 -2.14
CA ILE A 36 0.70 15.46 -1.04
C ILE A 36 1.55 15.31 0.21
N LEU A 37 2.75 14.72 0.10
CA LEU A 37 3.71 14.61 1.20
C LEU A 37 4.01 15.95 1.86
N ILE A 38 4.36 16.97 1.07
CA ILE A 38 4.69 18.31 1.55
C ILE A 38 3.48 18.95 2.25
N VAL A 39 2.30 18.86 1.65
CA VAL A 39 1.06 19.42 2.21
C VAL A 39 0.76 18.75 3.54
N VAL A 40 0.72 17.42 3.58
CA VAL A 40 0.38 16.72 4.82
C VAL A 40 1.43 17.01 5.90
N TYR A 41 2.73 17.00 5.56
CA TYR A 41 3.80 17.38 6.49
C TYR A 41 3.60 18.79 7.08
N SER A 42 3.18 19.75 6.26
CA SER A 42 2.98 21.15 6.66
C SER A 42 1.81 21.35 7.65
N PHE A 43 0.79 20.50 7.58
CA PHE A 43 -0.39 20.57 8.46
C PHE A 43 -0.28 19.67 9.69
N THR A 44 0.74 18.82 9.76
CA THR A 44 0.91 17.89 10.88
C THR A 44 1.95 18.36 11.88
N THR A 45 1.57 18.52 13.15
CA THR A 45 2.51 18.64 14.29
C THR A 45 3.23 17.34 14.60
N THR A 46 2.69 16.22 14.10
CA THR A 46 3.26 14.88 14.14
C THR A 46 3.13 14.26 12.75
N PRO A 47 4.23 13.96 12.07
CA PRO A 47 4.22 13.53 10.66
C PRO A 47 3.22 12.39 10.40
N PRO A 48 2.54 12.40 9.24
CA PRO A 48 1.50 11.43 8.91
C PRO A 48 2.10 10.02 8.80
N LEU A 49 1.60 9.11 9.63
CA LEU A 49 2.12 7.76 9.92
C LEU A 49 2.34 6.83 8.71
N ASP A 50 1.93 7.24 7.52
CA ASP A 50 1.43 6.28 6.52
C ASP A 50 1.90 6.56 5.08
N LEU A 51 2.85 7.48 4.93
CA LEU A 51 3.55 7.71 3.67
C LEU A 51 4.84 6.88 3.60
N LEU A 52 4.72 5.60 3.97
CA LEU A 52 5.85 4.69 4.13
C LEU A 52 6.49 4.34 2.78
N VAL A 53 7.70 4.85 2.58
CA VAL A 53 8.66 4.26 1.62
C VAL A 53 9.31 3.07 2.32
N HIS A 54 9.06 1.86 1.80
CA HIS A 54 9.67 0.63 2.30
C HIS A 54 11.20 0.76 2.23
N GLY A 55 11.90 0.62 3.36
CA GLY A 55 13.37 0.72 3.45
C GLY A 55 13.94 1.86 4.31
N TRP A 56 13.11 2.75 4.85
CA TRP A 56 13.53 3.88 5.69
C TRP A 56 13.17 3.69 7.18
N THR A 57 13.32 2.46 7.65
CA THR A 57 13.02 2.05 9.02
C THR A 57 14.31 1.57 9.70
N SER A 58 14.67 2.18 10.81
CA SER A 58 15.76 1.71 11.66
C SER A 58 15.18 0.86 12.77
N VAL A 59 15.66 -0.37 12.92
CA VAL A 59 15.28 -1.25 14.03
C VAL A 59 16.44 -1.33 15.00
N GLN A 60 16.20 -0.98 16.26
CA GLN A 60 17.16 -1.16 17.35
C GLN A 60 16.56 -2.09 18.39
N CYS A 61 17.27 -3.16 18.75
CA CYS A 61 16.81 -4.11 19.76
C CYS A 61 17.70 -4.03 21.00
N THR A 62 17.06 -4.06 22.17
CA THR A 62 17.70 -4.06 23.48
C THR A 62 17.25 -5.29 24.25
N ALA A 63 18.21 -6.07 24.77
CA ALA A 63 17.95 -7.25 25.59
C ALA A 63 17.45 -6.91 27.02
N ALA A 64 17.31 -5.62 27.33
CA ALA A 64 16.87 -5.14 28.63
C ALA A 64 15.33 -5.18 28.72
N ILE A 65 14.79 -6.32 29.13
CA ILE A 65 13.35 -6.48 29.42
C ILE A 65 13.08 -6.17 30.90
N PRO A 66 11.99 -5.46 31.24
CA PRO A 66 11.57 -5.27 32.63
C PRO A 66 11.36 -6.60 33.37
N ASP A 67 11.85 -6.70 34.62
CA ASP A 67 11.81 -7.95 35.42
C ASP A 67 10.42 -8.58 35.54
N GLN A 68 9.38 -7.76 35.65
CA GLN A 68 8.00 -8.24 35.73
C GLN A 68 7.54 -8.89 34.42
N LEU A 69 7.93 -8.33 33.28
CA LEU A 69 7.61 -8.88 31.96
C LEU A 69 8.44 -10.16 31.72
N ALA A 70 9.71 -10.16 32.10
CA ALA A 70 10.57 -11.34 32.02
C ALA A 70 9.97 -12.54 32.80
N LYS A 71 9.57 -12.33 34.06
CA LYS A 71 8.91 -13.36 34.88
C LYS A 71 7.63 -13.88 34.26
N ARG A 72 6.85 -13.01 33.62
CA ARG A 72 5.60 -13.39 32.94
C ARG A 72 5.88 -14.27 31.72
N ILE A 73 6.90 -13.95 30.92
CA ILE A 73 7.35 -14.77 29.80
C ILE A 73 7.91 -16.12 30.30
N ASP A 74 8.66 -16.12 31.42
CA ASP A 74 9.16 -17.36 32.06
C ASP A 74 8.03 -18.29 32.47
N ALA A 75 6.97 -17.74 33.07
CA ALA A 75 5.80 -18.50 33.49
C ALA A 75 4.96 -19.02 32.30
N GLY A 76 4.74 -18.19 31.27
CA GLY A 76 3.90 -18.54 30.13
C GLY A 76 4.59 -19.42 29.08
N TRP A 77 5.92 -19.41 29.01
CA TRP A 77 6.71 -20.17 28.04
C TRP A 77 7.93 -20.83 28.69
N PRO A 78 7.75 -21.79 29.62
CA PRO A 78 8.85 -22.40 30.36
C PRO A 78 9.86 -23.09 29.43
N LEU A 79 11.15 -22.86 29.69
CA LEU A 79 12.26 -23.48 28.96
C LEU A 79 12.36 -24.97 29.31
N LYS A 80 12.58 -25.81 28.29
CA LYS A 80 13.00 -27.21 28.48
C LYS A 80 14.50 -27.27 28.70
N THR A 81 14.97 -28.40 29.22
CA THR A 81 16.41 -28.67 29.36
C THR A 81 17.11 -28.52 28.01
N GLY A 82 18.17 -27.71 27.96
CA GLY A 82 18.90 -27.43 26.73
C GLY A 82 18.24 -26.39 25.81
N GLU A 83 17.23 -25.65 26.28
CA GLU A 83 16.71 -24.49 25.54
C GLU A 83 17.28 -23.18 26.09
N ILE A 84 17.56 -22.23 25.18
CA ILE A 84 17.94 -20.86 25.51
C ILE A 84 16.88 -19.88 25.02
N ARG A 85 16.61 -18.82 25.79
CA ARG A 85 15.67 -17.77 25.39
C ARG A 85 16.39 -16.58 24.78
N GLY A 86 15.87 -16.09 23.66
CA GLY A 86 16.11 -14.73 23.18
C GLY A 86 14.85 -13.90 23.39
N ALA A 87 14.93 -12.87 24.24
CA ALA A 87 13.83 -11.96 24.43
C ALA A 87 14.37 -10.53 24.42
N ASP A 88 13.88 -9.73 23.48
CA ASP A 88 14.35 -8.38 23.21
C ASP A 88 13.17 -7.41 23.09
N ILE A 89 13.36 -6.18 23.54
CA ILE A 89 12.49 -5.07 23.14
C ILE A 89 13.13 -4.38 21.95
N CYS A 90 12.44 -4.41 20.82
CA CYS A 90 12.86 -3.74 19.61
C CYS A 90 12.04 -2.47 19.40
N GLU A 91 12.73 -1.42 18.97
CA GLU A 91 12.16 -0.14 18.59
C GLU A 91 12.35 0.04 17.09
N THR A 92 11.25 0.10 16.35
CA THR A 92 11.27 0.58 14.97
C THR A 92 11.11 2.10 15.01
N THR A 93 12.19 2.78 14.65
CA THR A 93 12.15 4.20 14.32
C THR A 93 11.88 4.34 12.84
N HIS A 94 10.78 4.99 12.53
CA HIS A 94 10.44 5.38 11.17
C HIS A 94 10.95 6.82 10.97
N PHE A 95 11.66 7.12 9.88
CA PHE A 95 12.23 8.45 9.68
C PHE A 95 11.11 9.51 9.65
N GLY A 96 11.19 10.47 10.59
CA GLY A 96 10.14 11.46 10.77
C GLY A 96 8.81 10.80 11.13
N LEU A 97 8.79 9.78 11.99
CA LEU A 97 7.59 9.15 12.53
C LEU A 97 7.92 8.66 13.94
N GLY A 98 6.90 8.64 14.81
CA GLY A 98 7.06 8.20 16.19
C GLY A 98 7.68 6.80 16.29
N LYS A 99 8.21 6.49 17.47
CA LYS A 99 8.84 5.20 17.75
C LYS A 99 7.75 4.16 18.02
N GLN A 100 7.79 3.02 17.34
CA GLN A 100 6.96 1.87 17.69
C GLN A 100 7.85 0.83 18.38
N ARG A 101 7.46 0.45 19.60
CA ARG A 101 8.17 -0.56 20.38
C ARG A 101 7.41 -1.87 20.33
N TYR A 102 8.13 -2.98 20.20
CA TYR A 102 7.58 -4.32 20.21
C TYR A 102 8.50 -5.27 20.97
N LEU A 103 7.89 -6.18 21.71
CA LEU A 103 8.52 -7.34 22.30
C LEU A 103 8.74 -8.39 21.21
N ARG A 104 9.94 -8.92 21.16
CA ARG A 104 10.33 -10.08 20.35
C ARG A 104 10.77 -11.18 21.30
N THR A 105 10.07 -12.31 21.34
CA THR A 105 10.46 -13.47 22.16
C THR A 105 10.53 -14.74 21.33
N ARG A 106 11.61 -15.50 21.52
CA ARG A 106 11.93 -16.73 20.81
C ARG A 106 12.74 -17.67 21.70
N VAL A 107 12.66 -18.96 21.43
CA VAL A 107 13.44 -19.99 22.13
C VAL A 107 14.30 -20.71 21.09
N ALA A 108 15.54 -21.03 21.39
CA ALA A 108 16.36 -21.91 20.56
C ALA A 108 16.68 -23.19 21.33
N GLY A 109 16.68 -24.32 20.61
CA GLY A 109 17.26 -25.56 21.12
C GLY A 109 18.78 -25.55 20.97
N ASP A 110 19.46 -26.03 22.00
CA ASP A 110 20.91 -26.27 22.03
C ASP A 110 21.22 -27.63 21.37
N THR A 111 21.00 -27.71 20.06
CA THR A 111 21.53 -28.77 19.18
C THR A 111 22.54 -28.15 18.21
N ASP A 112 23.35 -28.96 17.52
CA ASP A 112 24.53 -28.58 16.68
C ASP A 112 24.31 -27.49 15.58
N GLY A 113 23.15 -26.85 15.54
CA GLY A 113 22.94 -25.49 15.07
C GLY A 113 21.70 -24.92 15.78
N LEU A 114 21.75 -23.65 16.23
CA LEU A 114 20.60 -23.01 16.89
C LEU A 114 19.35 -23.09 16.00
N LEU A 115 18.45 -24.01 16.32
CA LEU A 115 17.13 -24.08 15.70
C LEU A 115 16.19 -23.20 16.53
N TRP A 116 15.91 -22.00 16.02
CA TRP A 116 14.97 -21.08 16.66
C TRP A 116 13.53 -21.59 16.47
N SER A 117 12.78 -21.62 17.57
CA SER A 117 11.33 -21.77 17.59
C SER A 117 10.66 -20.61 16.86
N PRO A 118 9.38 -20.75 16.50
CA PRO A 118 8.56 -19.64 16.04
C PRO A 118 8.66 -18.45 17.01
N GLU A 119 8.73 -17.27 16.42
CA GLU A 119 8.96 -16.02 17.14
C GLU A 119 7.62 -15.33 17.42
N LEU A 120 7.41 -14.93 18.67
CA LEU A 120 6.29 -14.09 19.06
C LEU A 120 6.74 -12.63 19.03
N THR A 121 6.12 -11.85 18.14
CA THR A 121 6.29 -10.40 18.05
C THR A 121 5.01 -9.70 18.50
N ILE A 122 5.07 -8.95 19.59
CA ILE A 122 3.92 -8.25 20.16
C ILE A 122 4.27 -6.79 20.41
N PRO A 123 3.44 -5.82 20.00
CA PRO A 123 3.67 -4.42 20.32
C PRO A 123 3.62 -4.13 21.82
N LEU A 124 4.28 -3.05 22.23
CA LEU A 124 4.25 -2.55 23.60
C LEU A 124 3.56 -1.19 23.65
N ASP A 125 2.83 -0.92 24.73
CA ASP A 125 2.35 0.43 25.05
C ASP A 125 3.46 1.30 25.66
N ALA A 126 3.11 2.54 26.04
CA ALA A 126 4.03 3.49 26.65
C ALA A 126 4.64 2.98 27.98
N ASP A 127 3.92 2.09 28.67
CA ASP A 127 4.29 1.51 29.97
C ASP A 127 5.01 0.15 29.83
N ASN A 128 5.33 -0.27 28.60
CA ASN A 128 5.92 -1.58 28.26
C ASN A 128 5.00 -2.79 28.50
N ASN A 129 3.68 -2.60 28.53
CA ASN A 129 2.76 -3.73 28.56
C ASN A 129 2.50 -4.24 27.15
N PRO A 130 2.43 -5.58 26.97
CA PRO A 130 2.08 -6.19 25.69
C PRO A 130 0.65 -5.84 25.28
N VAL A 131 0.51 -5.27 24.08
CA VAL A 131 -0.79 -4.92 23.50
C VAL A 131 -1.21 -6.00 22.52
N THR A 132 -2.07 -6.89 23.00
CA THR A 132 -2.64 -8.02 22.21
C THR A 132 -3.92 -7.64 21.47
N LYS A 133 -4.47 -6.46 21.75
CA LYS A 133 -5.60 -5.89 21.00
C LYS A 133 -5.11 -5.46 19.61
N THR A 134 -6.00 -5.47 18.63
CA THR A 134 -5.72 -5.01 17.26
C THR A 134 -5.00 -3.67 17.31
N LEU A 135 -3.71 -3.70 16.96
CA LEU A 135 -2.87 -2.52 16.80
C LEU A 135 -3.54 -1.52 15.85
N PRO A 136 -3.14 -0.24 15.90
CA PRO A 136 -3.69 0.81 15.07
C PRO A 136 -3.24 0.75 13.60
N ALA A 137 -3.16 -0.45 13.00
CA ALA A 137 -3.08 -0.62 11.55
C ALA A 137 -4.27 0.04 10.82
N TYR A 138 -5.35 0.37 11.55
CA TYR A 138 -6.44 1.18 11.04
C TYR A 138 -5.98 2.56 10.54
N ARG A 139 -5.00 3.21 11.21
CA ARG A 139 -4.54 4.55 10.78
C ARG A 139 -3.85 4.45 9.43
N SER A 140 -2.96 3.47 9.26
CA SER A 140 -2.20 3.28 8.03
C SER A 140 -3.01 2.91 6.83
N LEU A 141 -4.03 2.10 7.03
CA LEU A 141 -4.89 1.67 5.94
C LEU A 141 -5.92 2.75 5.58
N LEU A 142 -6.44 3.51 6.56
CA LEU A 142 -7.26 4.69 6.29
C LEU A 142 -6.49 5.77 5.53
N SER A 143 -5.23 5.97 5.87
CA SER A 143 -4.37 6.88 5.12
C SER A 143 -4.05 6.37 3.72
N GLY A 144 -3.88 5.07 3.50
CA GLY A 144 -3.75 4.49 2.15
C GLY A 144 -4.96 4.78 1.25
N ILE A 145 -6.18 4.67 1.81
CA ILE A 145 -7.43 5.04 1.13
C ILE A 145 -7.45 6.54 0.84
N ALA A 146 -7.14 7.37 1.84
CA ALA A 146 -7.12 8.82 1.71
C ALA A 146 -6.09 9.29 0.66
N ASN A 147 -4.88 8.73 0.67
CA ASN A 147 -3.83 9.03 -0.30
C ASN A 147 -4.27 8.67 -1.72
N THR A 148 -4.89 7.50 -1.90
CA THR A 148 -5.42 7.09 -3.21
C THR A 148 -6.53 8.03 -3.71
N ALA A 149 -7.42 8.47 -2.81
CA ALA A 149 -8.47 9.44 -3.14
C ALA A 149 -7.89 10.82 -3.48
N LEU A 150 -6.91 11.31 -2.72
CA LEU A 150 -6.22 12.57 -2.99
C LEU A 150 -5.48 12.54 -4.33
N MET A 151 -4.84 11.41 -4.66
CA MET A 151 -4.22 11.21 -5.97
C MET A 151 -5.26 11.27 -7.09
N ALA A 152 -6.38 10.53 -6.97
CA ALA A 152 -7.44 10.57 -7.97
C ALA A 152 -8.02 11.98 -8.15
N LEU A 153 -8.22 12.72 -7.05
CA LEU A 153 -8.68 14.12 -7.08
C LEU A 153 -7.66 15.05 -7.75
N ALA A 154 -6.36 14.90 -7.46
CA ALA A 154 -5.31 15.69 -8.09
C ALA A 154 -5.27 15.44 -9.61
N PHE A 155 -5.23 14.18 -10.04
CA PHE A 155 -5.27 13.86 -11.47
C PHE A 155 -6.53 14.39 -12.16
N ALA A 156 -7.70 14.30 -11.50
CA ALA A 156 -8.97 14.78 -12.03
C ALA A 156 -8.98 16.32 -12.14
N GLY A 157 -8.61 17.04 -11.08
CA GLY A 157 -8.60 18.50 -11.05
C GLY A 157 -7.67 19.13 -12.08
N PHE A 158 -6.54 18.47 -12.39
CA PHE A 158 -5.61 18.91 -13.42
C PHE A 158 -5.94 18.40 -14.83
N SER A 159 -6.80 17.39 -14.99
CA SER A 159 -7.24 16.88 -16.30
C SER A 159 -8.60 17.43 -16.75
N ALA A 160 -9.41 17.95 -15.81
CA ALA A 160 -10.73 18.51 -16.09
C ALA A 160 -10.65 19.76 -16.97
N ASN A 161 -11.72 20.03 -17.71
CA ASN A 161 -11.88 21.22 -18.58
C ASN A 161 -10.73 21.37 -19.60
N GLY A 162 -10.20 20.24 -20.08
CA GLY A 162 -9.14 20.21 -21.12
C GLY A 162 -7.75 20.62 -20.62
N ARG A 163 -7.59 20.78 -19.30
CA ARG A 163 -6.30 21.03 -18.66
C ARG A 163 -5.41 19.78 -18.74
N ARG A 164 -4.11 19.96 -18.50
CA ARG A 164 -3.11 18.89 -18.54
C ARG A 164 -2.47 18.75 -17.16
N THR A 165 -2.24 17.52 -16.75
CA THR A 165 -1.33 17.21 -15.63
C THR A 165 0.11 17.50 -16.05
N PHE A 166 1.03 17.62 -15.09
CA PHE A 166 2.41 18.01 -15.35
C PHE A 166 3.12 17.08 -16.34
N GLY A 167 3.05 15.77 -16.12
CA GLY A 167 3.58 14.76 -17.03
C GLY A 167 2.91 14.80 -18.40
N LYS A 168 1.58 14.93 -18.46
CA LYS A 168 0.87 15.06 -19.75
C LYS A 168 1.29 16.33 -20.50
N ALA A 169 1.58 17.44 -19.81
CA ALA A 169 2.11 18.65 -20.42
C ALA A 169 3.52 18.42 -21.00
N VAL A 170 4.42 17.78 -20.25
CA VAL A 170 5.80 17.46 -20.68
C VAL A 170 5.81 16.56 -21.92
N PHE A 171 4.89 15.60 -22.00
CA PHE A 171 4.83 14.63 -23.10
C PHE A 171 3.82 14.99 -24.21
N PHE A 172 3.29 16.22 -24.23
CA PHE A 172 2.35 16.71 -25.24
C PHE A 172 1.10 15.83 -25.38
N LEU A 173 0.49 15.48 -24.25
CA LEU A 173 -0.71 14.67 -24.15
C LEU A 173 -1.86 15.48 -23.52
N ARG A 174 -3.10 15.19 -23.93
CA ARG A 174 -4.31 15.75 -23.35
C ARG A 174 -5.40 14.68 -23.26
N VAL A 175 -6.22 14.74 -22.22
CA VAL A 175 -7.47 13.96 -22.13
C VAL A 175 -8.60 14.78 -22.73
N GLN A 176 -9.37 14.19 -23.63
CA GLN A 176 -10.56 14.78 -24.22
C GLN A 176 -11.73 13.80 -24.10
N SER A 177 -12.96 14.33 -24.09
CA SER A 177 -14.17 13.56 -24.37
C SER A 177 -14.14 13.10 -25.83
N ILE A 178 -14.91 12.05 -26.17
CA ILE A 178 -15.14 11.63 -27.55
C ILE A 178 -15.73 12.77 -28.40
N ASP A 179 -16.46 13.70 -27.78
CA ASP A 179 -17.03 14.88 -28.44
C ASP A 179 -15.98 15.98 -28.73
N GLY A 180 -14.71 15.76 -28.39
CA GLY A 180 -13.60 16.72 -28.59
C GLY A 180 -13.49 17.80 -27.51
N GLU A 181 -14.45 17.87 -26.59
CA GLU A 181 -14.38 18.78 -25.45
C GLU A 181 -13.52 18.23 -24.30
N GLY A 182 -13.13 19.09 -23.36
CA GLY A 182 -12.46 18.63 -22.14
C GLY A 182 -13.45 17.89 -21.23
N PRO A 183 -13.06 16.78 -20.57
CA PRO A 183 -13.94 16.11 -19.64
C PRO A 183 -14.27 17.03 -18.45
N ASP A 184 -15.52 16.99 -17.98
CA ASP A 184 -15.91 17.64 -16.74
C ASP A 184 -15.22 16.99 -15.53
N LEU A 185 -15.23 17.67 -14.38
CA LEU A 185 -14.56 17.18 -13.18
C LEU A 185 -15.10 15.81 -12.72
N GLY A 186 -16.41 15.58 -12.85
CA GLY A 186 -17.05 14.33 -12.46
C GLY A 186 -16.57 13.16 -13.31
N THR A 187 -16.56 13.33 -14.63
CA THR A 187 -16.04 12.31 -15.56
C THR A 187 -14.55 12.09 -15.39
N ALA A 188 -13.75 13.16 -15.23
CA ALA A 188 -12.33 13.06 -14.96
C ALA A 188 -12.04 12.31 -13.64
N PHE A 189 -12.83 12.56 -12.59
CA PHE A 189 -12.69 11.88 -11.31
C PHE A 189 -13.08 10.41 -11.39
N LYS A 190 -14.22 10.08 -12.01
CA LYS A 190 -14.65 8.69 -12.25
C LYS A 190 -13.57 7.90 -12.99
N ARG A 191 -12.98 8.51 -14.02
CA ARG A 191 -11.91 7.92 -14.83
C ARG A 191 -10.67 7.61 -13.99
N GLU A 192 -10.23 8.54 -13.13
CA GLU A 192 -9.06 8.33 -12.28
C GLU A 192 -9.35 7.34 -11.14
N ILE A 193 -10.55 7.33 -10.56
CA ILE A 193 -10.96 6.30 -9.59
C ILE A 193 -10.93 4.90 -10.22
N LEU A 194 -11.43 4.73 -11.44
CA LEU A 194 -11.35 3.44 -12.14
C LEU A 194 -9.90 2.98 -12.34
N LYS A 195 -9.01 3.91 -12.67
CA LYS A 195 -7.59 3.65 -12.83
C LYS A 195 -6.90 3.29 -11.51
N PHE A 196 -7.23 3.98 -10.42
CA PHE A 196 -6.68 3.70 -9.08
C PHE A 196 -7.48 2.65 -8.29
N SER A 197 -8.51 2.06 -8.89
CA SER A 197 -9.41 1.11 -8.22
C SER A 197 -8.72 -0.12 -7.64
N PRO A 198 -7.65 -0.70 -8.22
CA PRO A 198 -6.93 -1.80 -7.56
C PRO A 198 -6.29 -1.35 -6.25
N ASN A 199 -5.69 -0.16 -6.19
CA ASN A 199 -5.09 0.33 -4.93
C ASN A 199 -6.16 0.65 -3.89
N LEU A 200 -7.31 1.17 -4.33
CA LEU A 200 -8.44 1.46 -3.45
C LEU A 200 -9.04 0.16 -2.89
N LEU A 201 -9.28 -0.84 -3.74
CA LEU A 201 -9.82 -2.14 -3.35
C LEU A 201 -8.86 -2.85 -2.40
N PHE A 202 -7.56 -2.82 -2.68
CA PHE A 202 -6.52 -3.34 -1.80
C PHE A 202 -6.56 -2.69 -0.42
N SER A 203 -6.50 -1.35 -0.39
CA SER A 203 -6.44 -0.61 0.87
C SER A 203 -7.72 -0.83 1.69
N THR A 204 -8.87 -0.93 1.03
CA THR A 204 -10.16 -1.21 1.66
C THR A 204 -10.23 -2.65 2.21
N LEU A 205 -9.77 -3.64 1.45
CA LEU A 205 -9.78 -5.03 1.87
C LEU A 205 -8.77 -5.27 3.00
N ALA A 206 -7.56 -4.71 2.88
CA ALA A 206 -6.57 -4.73 3.94
C ALA A 206 -7.12 -4.05 5.21
N PHE A 207 -7.79 -2.90 5.07
CA PHE A 207 -8.47 -2.23 6.18
C PHE A 207 -9.52 -3.15 6.83
N ALA A 208 -10.41 -3.75 6.05
CA ALA A 208 -11.43 -4.67 6.55
C ALA A 208 -10.82 -5.89 7.26
N ILE A 209 -9.76 -6.48 6.71
CA ILE A 209 -9.03 -7.59 7.33
C ILE A 209 -8.38 -7.14 8.65
N SER A 210 -7.85 -5.91 8.71
CA SER A 210 -7.23 -5.38 9.94
C SER A 210 -8.20 -5.19 11.11
N LEU A 211 -9.52 -5.19 10.84
CA LEU A 211 -10.54 -5.16 11.89
C LEU A 211 -10.69 -6.50 12.62
N PHE A 212 -10.20 -7.59 12.03
CA PHE A 212 -10.20 -8.91 12.66
C PHE A 212 -8.99 -9.07 13.58
N PRO A 213 -9.13 -9.79 14.70
CA PRO A 213 -8.03 -10.06 15.60
C PRO A 213 -6.96 -10.90 14.88
N ILE A 214 -5.71 -10.43 14.93
CA ILE A 214 -4.55 -11.12 14.34
C ILE A 214 -4.26 -12.43 15.09
N TYR A 215 -4.59 -12.45 16.39
CA TYR A 215 -4.35 -13.56 17.28
C TYR A 215 -5.66 -14.20 17.77
N PRO A 216 -5.66 -15.51 18.05
CA PRO A 216 -6.86 -16.24 18.50
C PRO A 216 -7.36 -15.80 19.89
N THR A 217 -6.51 -15.12 20.67
CA THR A 217 -6.84 -14.60 21.99
C THR A 217 -6.19 -13.26 22.22
N ALA A 218 -6.85 -12.41 23.02
CA ALA A 218 -6.31 -11.15 23.50
C ALA A 218 -5.56 -11.30 24.84
N ASP A 219 -5.45 -12.51 25.39
CA ASP A 219 -4.64 -12.75 26.58
C ASP A 219 -3.20 -13.07 26.20
N PHE A 220 -2.26 -12.24 26.67
CA PHE A 220 -0.83 -12.42 26.44
C PHE A 220 -0.30 -13.74 27.00
N ASP A 221 -0.78 -14.18 28.17
CA ASP A 221 -0.30 -15.41 28.80
C ASP A 221 -0.78 -16.64 28.03
N ALA A 222 -2.02 -16.60 27.54
CA ALA A 222 -2.56 -17.64 26.66
C ALA A 222 -1.80 -17.68 25.31
N LEU A 223 -1.39 -16.53 24.77
CA LEU A 223 -0.58 -16.49 23.54
C LEU A 223 0.80 -17.10 23.72
N LEU A 224 1.46 -16.83 24.85
CA LEU A 224 2.76 -17.45 25.18
C LEU A 224 2.64 -18.98 25.22
N GLY A 225 1.59 -19.51 25.88
CA GLY A 225 1.31 -20.94 25.92
C GLY A 225 1.06 -21.52 24.53
N MET A 226 0.23 -20.86 23.72
CA MET A 226 -0.06 -21.31 22.34
C MET A 226 1.20 -21.38 21.47
N PHE A 227 2.06 -20.36 21.50
CA PHE A 227 3.31 -20.36 20.73
C PHE A 227 4.29 -21.41 21.25
N ARG A 228 4.32 -21.65 22.57
CA ARG A 228 5.09 -22.75 23.17
C ARG A 228 4.60 -24.11 22.65
N ASP A 229 3.30 -24.29 22.52
CA ASP A 229 2.67 -25.51 22.00
C ASP A 229 2.77 -25.65 20.47
N GLY A 230 3.48 -24.74 19.80
CA GLY A 230 3.78 -24.82 18.37
C GLY A 230 2.76 -24.10 17.49
N TYR A 231 1.92 -23.22 18.04
CA TYR A 231 1.10 -22.33 17.23
C TYR A 231 2.00 -21.39 16.42
N ILE A 232 1.87 -21.44 15.09
CA ILE A 232 2.53 -20.53 14.17
C ILE A 232 1.43 -19.76 13.46
N PRO A 233 1.35 -18.43 13.62
CA PRO A 233 0.47 -17.62 12.78
C PRO A 233 0.83 -17.86 11.32
N SER A 234 -0.15 -18.28 10.51
CA SER A 234 0.09 -18.47 9.09
C SER A 234 0.42 -17.13 8.44
N ASN A 235 1.68 -16.96 8.03
CA ASN A 235 2.13 -15.79 7.26
C ASN A 235 2.13 -16.05 5.74
N ASP A 236 1.96 -17.31 5.33
CA ASP A 236 2.03 -17.74 3.93
C ASP A 236 0.93 -17.09 3.07
N GLY A 237 -0.24 -16.82 3.65
CA GLY A 237 -1.33 -16.16 2.96
C GLY A 237 -1.03 -14.69 2.61
N THR A 238 -0.32 -13.97 3.47
CA THR A 238 -0.13 -12.53 3.32
C THR A 238 0.86 -12.19 2.22
N ILE A 239 2.02 -12.85 2.17
CA ILE A 239 3.03 -12.62 1.13
C ILE A 239 2.48 -13.05 -0.24
N GLY A 240 1.85 -14.23 -0.32
CA GLY A 240 1.21 -14.70 -1.54
C GLY A 240 0.14 -13.72 -2.03
N PHE A 241 -0.70 -13.21 -1.12
CA PHE A 241 -1.70 -12.21 -1.42
C PHE A 241 -1.09 -10.91 -1.97
N TYR A 242 -0.03 -10.38 -1.35
CA TYR A 242 0.68 -9.19 -1.85
C TYR A 242 1.24 -9.37 -3.26
N VAL A 243 1.86 -10.51 -3.54
CA VAL A 243 2.43 -10.80 -4.88
C VAL A 243 1.33 -10.91 -5.92
N VAL A 244 0.30 -11.72 -5.67
CA VAL A 244 -0.84 -11.88 -6.58
C VAL A 244 -1.52 -10.54 -6.83
N TRP A 245 -1.70 -9.74 -5.76
CA TRP A 245 -2.29 -8.41 -5.88
C TRP A 245 -1.45 -7.46 -6.71
N THR A 246 -0.14 -7.42 -6.48
CA THR A 246 0.78 -6.56 -7.24
C THR A 246 0.74 -6.90 -8.72
N VAL A 247 0.74 -8.19 -9.06
CA VAL A 247 0.59 -8.66 -10.44
C VAL A 247 -0.76 -8.23 -11.02
N ALA A 248 -1.86 -8.37 -10.27
CA ALA A 248 -3.19 -7.95 -10.71
C ALA A 248 -3.28 -6.43 -10.93
N ALA A 249 -2.70 -5.63 -10.03
CA ALA A 249 -2.67 -4.16 -10.16
C ALA A 249 -1.81 -3.70 -11.34
N LEU A 250 -0.64 -4.31 -11.54
CA LEU A 250 0.20 -4.05 -12.71
C LEU A 250 -0.51 -4.46 -14.01
N ALA A 251 -1.18 -5.62 -14.02
CA ALA A 251 -2.00 -6.03 -15.15
C ALA A 251 -3.13 -5.03 -15.42
N TRP A 252 -3.80 -4.52 -14.39
CA TRP A 252 -4.85 -3.50 -14.53
C TRP A 252 -4.33 -2.19 -15.14
N TRP A 253 -3.11 -1.77 -14.79
CA TRP A 253 -2.49 -0.57 -15.36
C TRP A 253 -1.90 -0.77 -16.75
N LEU A 254 -1.26 -1.92 -17.01
CA LEU A 254 -0.51 -2.18 -18.23
C LEU A 254 -1.35 -2.85 -19.34
N ALA A 255 -2.26 -3.77 -19.01
CA ALA A 255 -3.10 -4.45 -19.99
C ALA A 255 -3.90 -3.49 -20.89
N PRO A 256 -4.53 -2.41 -20.38
CA PRO A 256 -5.20 -1.43 -21.24
C PRO A 256 -4.29 -0.74 -22.26
N ILE A 257 -2.99 -0.68 -21.98
CA ILE A 257 -1.98 -0.09 -22.86
C ILE A 257 -1.42 -1.14 -23.83
N ILE A 258 -1.44 -2.43 -23.43
CA ILE A 258 -1.03 -3.57 -24.26
C ILE A 258 -2.10 -3.92 -25.30
N ALA A 259 -3.34 -4.15 -24.88
CA ALA A 259 -4.45 -4.54 -25.76
C ALA A 259 -5.12 -3.35 -26.47
N TRP A 260 -4.36 -2.27 -26.69
CA TRP A 260 -4.83 -0.96 -27.16
C TRP A 260 -5.78 -1.04 -28.36
N GLN A 261 -7.03 -0.58 -28.18
CA GLN A 261 -8.05 -0.44 -29.22
C GLN A 261 -8.45 1.03 -29.41
N GLY A 262 -7.47 1.94 -29.43
CA GLY A 262 -7.71 3.39 -29.55
C GLY A 262 -8.09 4.10 -28.24
N GLN A 263 -8.55 3.36 -27.23
CA GLN A 263 -8.81 3.89 -25.89
C GLN A 263 -8.42 2.83 -24.84
N THR A 264 -8.07 3.25 -23.63
CA THR A 264 -7.93 2.32 -22.51
C THR A 264 -9.32 1.95 -21.98
N TYR A 265 -9.44 0.86 -21.22
CA TYR A 265 -10.75 0.44 -20.68
C TYR A 265 -11.40 1.53 -19.81
N TYR A 266 -10.62 2.23 -18.97
CA TYR A 266 -11.11 3.33 -18.13
C TYR A 266 -11.48 4.57 -18.95
N ASP A 267 -10.75 4.87 -20.03
CA ASP A 267 -11.10 5.94 -20.96
C ASP A 267 -12.44 5.63 -21.65
N ARG A 268 -12.61 4.40 -22.15
CA ARG A 268 -13.84 3.94 -22.84
C ARG A 268 -15.09 3.98 -21.96
N ILE A 269 -14.98 3.54 -20.70
CA ILE A 269 -16.11 3.58 -19.74
C ILE A 269 -16.55 5.03 -19.43
N CYS A 270 -15.62 5.98 -19.54
CA CYS A 270 -15.85 7.39 -19.28
C CYS A 270 -16.05 8.23 -20.54
N GLY A 271 -16.14 7.61 -21.72
CA GLY A 271 -16.28 8.34 -22.99
C GLY A 271 -15.12 9.31 -23.25
N CYS A 272 -13.92 8.97 -22.81
CA CYS A 272 -12.72 9.80 -22.93
C CYS A 272 -11.72 9.17 -23.90
N GLU A 273 -10.76 9.97 -24.35
CA GLU A 273 -9.57 9.53 -25.05
C GLU A 273 -8.35 10.39 -24.71
N VAL A 274 -7.16 9.88 -25.04
CA VAL A 274 -5.90 10.59 -24.83
C VAL A 274 -5.23 10.84 -26.17
N VAL A 275 -5.16 12.12 -26.55
CA VAL A 275 -4.62 12.56 -27.83
C VAL A 275 -3.30 13.30 -27.64
N SER A 276 -2.48 13.36 -28.70
CA SER A 276 -1.33 14.26 -28.74
C SER A 276 -1.81 15.69 -28.94
N ALA A 277 -1.23 16.64 -28.22
CA ALA A 277 -1.73 18.01 -28.20
C ALA A 277 -0.63 19.05 -27.97
#